data_AF-D0FH94-F1
#
_entry.id   AF-D0FH94-F1
#
_cell.length_a   1.000
_cell.length_b   1.000
_cell.length_c   1.000
_cell.angle_alpha   90.00
_cell.angle_beta   90.00
_cell.angle_gamma   90.00
#
_symmetry.space_group_name_H-M   'P 1'
#
loop_
_entity.id
_entity.type
_entity.pdbx_description
1 polymer ?
#
loop_
_entity_poly.entity_id
_entity_poly.type
_entity_poly.pdbx_seq_one_letter_code
_entity_poly.pdbx_strand_id
1 'polypeptide(L)'
;WRQQQLEYSWLRAITGDHADFWQVTSDALDWAAERHGASREQATRLLDLYRRLPAYPEIPAMLDRLRAAGGATAIFSNGSPLMLADATQSAGLSDRLDALLSVETAGRFKPSDEGYRIVTDHFGCEAAQITFVSSNTC
;
A
#
# COMPACT_ATOMS: atom_id res chain seq x y z
N TRP A 1 -1.91 -12.63 10.82
CA TRP A 1 -2.61 -11.35 10.58
C TRP A 1 -2.52 -10.90 9.11
N ARG A 2 -1.36 -10.90 8.43
CA ARG A 2 -1.26 -10.50 7.00
C ARG A 2 -2.19 -11.27 6.04
N GLN A 3 -2.30 -12.59 6.19
CA GLN A 3 -3.25 -13.39 5.40
C GLN A 3 -4.71 -12.92 5.63
N GLN A 4 -5.10 -12.75 6.90
CA GLN A 4 -6.43 -12.26 7.26
C GLN A 4 -6.72 -10.84 6.75
N GLN A 5 -5.72 -9.97 6.76
CA GLN A 5 -5.83 -8.61 6.20
C GLN A 5 -6.19 -8.65 4.70
N LEU A 6 -5.60 -9.57 3.93
CA LEU A 6 -5.94 -9.77 2.53
C LEU A 6 -7.36 -10.33 2.39
N GLU A 7 -7.71 -11.36 3.16
CA GLU A 7 -9.06 -11.96 3.17
C GLU A 7 -10.14 -10.90 3.49
N TYR A 8 -9.91 -10.03 4.49
CA TYR A 8 -10.83 -8.96 4.84
C TYR A 8 -10.95 -7.91 3.74
N SER A 9 -9.85 -7.56 3.06
CA SER A 9 -9.90 -6.63 1.92
C SER A 9 -10.77 -7.19 0.78
N TRP A 10 -10.71 -8.50 0.53
CA TRP A 10 -11.54 -9.15 -0.50
C TRP A 10 -13.00 -9.26 -0.08
N LEU A 11 -13.28 -9.66 1.16
CA LEU A 11 -14.64 -9.75 1.68
C LEU A 11 -15.36 -8.40 1.59
N ARG A 12 -14.69 -7.33 2.05
CA ARG A 12 -15.25 -5.96 1.98
C ARG A 12 -15.46 -5.48 0.55
N ALA A 13 -14.57 -5.85 -0.37
CA ALA A 13 -14.75 -5.56 -1.79
C ALA A 13 -15.97 -6.30 -2.39
N ILE A 14 -16.20 -7.55 -2.00
CA ILE A 14 -17.32 -8.38 -2.48
C ILE A 14 -18.66 -7.91 -1.89
N THR A 15 -18.69 -7.57 -0.60
CA THR A 15 -19.93 -7.15 0.10
C THR A 15 -20.28 -5.69 -0.14
N GLY A 16 -19.36 -4.89 -0.69
CA GLY A 16 -19.52 -3.44 -0.81
C GLY A 16 -19.41 -2.69 0.52
N ASP A 17 -18.99 -3.35 1.60
CA ASP A 17 -18.79 -2.75 2.93
C ASP A 17 -17.39 -2.13 3.03
N HIS A 18 -17.20 -1.04 2.29
CA HIS A 18 -15.92 -0.35 2.20
C HIS A 18 -15.45 0.14 3.58
N ALA A 19 -14.22 -0.21 3.92
CA ALA A 19 -13.46 0.39 5.02
C ALA A 19 -12.07 0.74 4.50
N ASP A 20 -11.47 1.78 5.07
CA ASP A 20 -10.10 2.13 4.72
C ASP A 20 -9.15 0.98 5.08
N PHE A 21 -7.99 0.95 4.41
CA PHE A 21 -7.04 -0.15 4.59
C PHE A 21 -6.45 -0.20 6.01
N TRP A 22 -6.52 0.90 6.77
CA TRP A 22 -6.07 0.94 8.15
C TRP A 22 -7.02 0.17 9.06
N GLN A 23 -8.33 0.37 8.92
CA GLN A 23 -9.34 -0.40 9.62
C GLN A 23 -9.21 -1.90 9.29
N VAL A 24 -9.03 -2.25 8.00
CA VAL A 24 -8.79 -3.64 7.58
C VAL A 24 -7.56 -4.24 8.26
N THR A 25 -6.50 -3.45 8.40
CA THR A 25 -5.28 -3.85 9.09
C THR A 25 -5.51 -4.06 10.58
N SER A 26 -6.22 -3.14 11.23
CA SER A 26 -6.57 -3.22 12.65
C SER A 26 -7.42 -4.45 12.93
N ASP A 27 -8.49 -4.65 12.17
CA ASP A 27 -9.41 -5.80 12.32
C ASP A 27 -8.65 -7.13 12.23
N ALA A 28 -7.78 -7.26 11.23
CA ALA A 28 -7.00 -8.48 11.01
C ALA A 28 -5.93 -8.72 12.10
N LEU A 29 -5.47 -7.65 12.75
CA LEU A 29 -4.50 -7.72 13.84
C LEU A 29 -5.20 -8.06 15.16
N ASP A 30 -6.37 -7.48 15.43
CA ASP A 30 -7.22 -7.80 16.59
C ASP A 30 -7.63 -9.28 16.55
N TRP A 31 -8.09 -9.78 15.40
CA TRP A 31 -8.38 -11.21 15.21
C TRP A 31 -7.17 -12.11 15.53
N ALA A 32 -5.98 -11.71 15.08
CA ALA A 32 -4.77 -12.48 15.32
C ALA A 32 -4.34 -12.40 16.79
N ALA A 33 -4.51 -11.25 17.42
CA ALA A 33 -4.20 -11.05 18.83
C ALA A 33 -5.07 -11.96 19.70
N GLU A 34 -6.38 -12.01 19.45
CA GLU A 34 -7.31 -12.92 20.13
C GLU A 34 -6.89 -14.38 19.96
N ARG A 35 -6.60 -14.80 18.72
CA ARG A 35 -6.21 -16.19 18.41
C ARG A 35 -4.91 -16.62 19.08
N HIS A 36 -4.00 -15.68 19.32
CA HIS A 36 -2.67 -15.95 19.89
C HIS A 36 -2.52 -15.50 21.36
N GLY A 37 -3.60 -15.04 21.99
CA GLY A 37 -3.58 -14.57 23.39
C GLY A 37 -2.74 -13.31 23.61
N ALA A 38 -2.53 -12.49 22.58
CA ALA A 38 -1.86 -11.21 22.71
C ALA A 38 -2.79 -10.15 23.28
N SER A 39 -2.25 -9.24 24.09
CA SER A 39 -2.99 -8.09 24.61
C SER A 39 -3.29 -7.07 23.51
N ARG A 40 -4.35 -6.28 23.73
CA ARG A 40 -4.69 -5.14 22.87
C ARG A 40 -3.54 -4.14 22.75
N GLU A 41 -2.77 -3.93 23.83
CA GLU A 41 -1.59 -3.05 23.82
C GLU A 41 -0.50 -3.56 22.87
N GLN A 42 -0.25 -4.87 22.87
CA GLN A 42 0.70 -5.49 21.93
C GLN A 42 0.22 -5.36 20.48
N ALA A 43 -1.08 -5.54 20.22
CA ALA A 43 -1.67 -5.31 18.90
C ALA A 43 -1.50 -3.85 18.47
N THR A 44 -1.87 -2.87 19.31
CA THR A 44 -1.70 -1.44 19.00
C THR A 44 -0.24 -1.09 18.70
N ARG A 45 0.70 -1.59 19.51
CA ARG A 45 2.13 -1.36 19.27
C ARG A 45 2.62 -1.95 17.95
N LEU A 46 2.15 -3.14 17.57
CA LEU A 46 2.47 -3.75 16.28
C LEU A 46 1.89 -2.94 15.11
N LEU A 47 0.68 -2.42 15.26
CA LEU A 47 0.03 -1.58 14.27
C LEU A 47 0.80 -0.26 14.05
N ASP A 48 1.29 0.36 15.13
CA ASP A 48 2.14 1.56 15.06
C ASP A 48 3.48 1.30 14.35
N LEU A 49 4.09 0.13 14.60
CA LEU A 49 5.31 -0.28 13.90
C LEU A 49 5.05 -0.51 12.41
N TYR A 50 3.90 -1.10 12.05
CA TYR A 50 3.52 -1.32 10.67
C TYR A 50 3.37 -0.01 9.87
N ARG A 51 2.96 1.07 10.54
CA ARG A 51 2.87 2.42 9.94
C ARG A 51 4.22 3.03 9.59
N ARG A 52 5.32 2.53 10.15
CA ARG A 52 6.67 3.13 10.06
C ARG A 52 7.72 2.17 9.52
N LEU A 53 7.32 1.26 8.64
CA LEU A 53 8.24 0.29 8.06
C LEU A 53 9.33 1.01 7.25
N PRO A 54 10.62 0.72 7.49
CA PRO A 54 11.68 1.28 6.68
C PRO A 54 11.61 0.71 5.26
N ALA A 55 12.06 1.50 4.28
CA ALA A 55 12.32 0.97 2.95
C ALA A 55 13.47 -0.06 3.00
N TYR A 56 13.46 -0.99 2.04
CA TYR A 56 14.62 -1.85 1.82
C TYR A 56 15.86 -0.98 1.46
N PRO A 57 17.06 -1.34 1.92
CA PRO A 57 18.26 -0.50 1.79
C PRO A 57 18.61 -0.08 0.36
N GLU A 58 18.28 -0.91 -0.62
CA GLU A 58 18.53 -0.69 -2.04
C GLU A 58 17.56 0.29 -2.72
N ILE A 59 16.40 0.54 -2.12
CA ILE A 59 15.30 1.30 -2.75
C ILE A 59 15.69 2.75 -3.05
N PRO A 60 16.34 3.52 -2.15
CA PRO A 60 16.74 4.88 -2.47
C PRO A 60 17.65 4.96 -3.70
N ALA A 61 18.68 4.11 -3.76
CA ALA A 61 19.63 4.08 -4.87
C ALA A 61 18.97 3.63 -6.19
N MET A 62 18.01 2.71 -6.12
CA MET A 62 17.22 2.30 -7.28
C MET A 62 16.36 3.45 -7.81
N LEU A 63 15.62 4.15 -6.95
CA LEU A 63 14.78 5.29 -7.34
C LEU A 63 15.61 6.42 -7.94
N ASP A 64 16.76 6.74 -7.33
CA ASP A 64 17.66 7.79 -7.84
C ASP A 64 18.16 7.44 -9.25
N ARG A 65 18.46 6.17 -9.54
CA ARG A 65 18.85 5.71 -10.89
C ARG A 65 17.72 5.79 -11.90
N LEU A 66 16.49 5.42 -11.52
CA LEU A 66 15.32 5.51 -12.41
C LEU A 66 15.02 6.96 -12.79
N ARG A 67 15.08 7.87 -11.82
CA ARG A 67 14.88 9.31 -12.05
C ARG A 67 15.99 9.92 -12.91
N ALA A 68 17.26 9.55 -12.67
CA ALA A 68 18.39 9.99 -13.49
C ALA A 68 18.28 9.51 -14.95
N ALA A 69 17.61 8.39 -15.20
CA ALA A 69 17.31 7.88 -16.54
C ALA A 69 16.09 8.56 -17.20
N GLY A 70 15.45 9.54 -16.55
CA GLY A 70 14.28 10.25 -17.04
C GLY A 70 12.94 9.55 -16.78
N GLY A 71 12.92 8.50 -15.96
CA GLY A 71 11.70 7.81 -15.56
C GLY A 71 10.97 8.53 -14.42
N ALA A 72 9.63 8.58 -14.51
CA ALA A 72 8.79 8.95 -13.38
C ALA A 72 8.59 7.76 -12.43
N THR A 73 8.45 8.04 -11.15
CA THR A 73 8.39 7.05 -10.07
C THR A 73 7.18 7.29 -9.17
N ALA A 74 6.46 6.22 -8.82
CA ALA A 74 5.31 6.31 -7.94
C ALA A 74 5.17 5.08 -7.05
N ILE A 75 4.54 5.27 -5.89
CA ILE A 75 3.94 4.17 -5.14
C ILE A 75 2.49 4.02 -5.58
N PHE A 76 2.09 2.79 -5.91
CA PHE A 76 0.69 2.44 -6.17
C PHE A 76 0.25 1.32 -5.21
N SER A 77 -0.68 1.61 -4.30
CA SER A 77 -0.98 0.72 -3.17
C SER A 77 -2.46 0.71 -2.76
N ASN A 78 -2.87 -0.37 -2.07
CA ASN A 78 -4.19 -0.47 -1.44
C ASN A 78 -4.31 0.40 -0.19
N GLY A 79 -3.19 0.87 0.38
CA GLY A 79 -3.18 1.74 1.56
C GLY A 79 -3.92 3.05 1.30
N SER A 80 -4.50 3.64 2.34
CA SER A 80 -5.14 4.95 2.25
C SER A 80 -4.12 6.04 1.91
N PRO A 81 -4.52 7.20 1.36
CA PRO A 81 -3.61 8.30 1.08
C PRO A 81 -2.72 8.68 2.28
N LEU A 82 -3.29 8.67 3.49
CA LEU A 82 -2.56 8.93 4.73
C LEU A 82 -1.52 7.83 5.02
N MET A 83 -1.87 6.55 4.85
CA MET A 83 -0.92 5.44 5.02
C MET A 83 0.26 5.54 4.06
N LEU A 84 0.01 5.91 2.79
CA LEU A 84 1.08 6.07 1.81
C LEU A 84 2.00 7.24 2.19
N ALA A 85 1.43 8.36 2.63
CA ALA A 85 2.19 9.52 3.09
C ALA A 85 3.09 9.16 4.28
N ASP A 86 2.53 8.51 5.31
CA ASP A 86 3.28 8.11 6.50
C ASP A 86 4.39 7.09 6.19
N ALA A 87 4.09 6.08 5.36
CA ALA A 87 5.06 5.06 4.97
C ALA A 87 6.21 5.70 4.17
N THR A 88 5.88 6.60 3.25
CA THR A 88 6.88 7.29 2.42
C THR A 88 7.75 8.23 3.23
N GLN A 89 7.14 8.98 4.16
CA GLN A 89 7.85 9.89 5.05
C GLN A 89 8.78 9.13 6.00
N SER A 90 8.28 8.09 6.67
CA SER A 90 9.07 7.28 7.60
C SER A 90 10.21 6.53 6.90
N ALA A 91 10.02 6.15 5.64
CA ALA A 91 11.04 5.52 4.81
C ALA A 91 12.05 6.51 4.18
N GLY A 92 11.86 7.83 4.32
CA GLY A 92 12.74 8.84 3.73
C GLY A 92 12.67 8.89 2.19
N LEU A 93 11.52 8.54 1.61
CA LEU A 93 11.33 8.41 0.16
C LEU A 93 10.50 9.55 -0.45
N SER A 94 10.01 10.50 0.35
CA SER A 94 9.08 11.55 -0.13
C SER A 94 9.64 12.37 -1.29
N ASP A 95 10.93 12.71 -1.25
CA ASP A 95 11.58 13.49 -2.31
C ASP A 95 12.04 12.64 -3.50
N ARG A 96 11.78 11.34 -3.47
CA ARG A 96 12.19 10.33 -4.46
C ARG A 96 11.04 9.74 -5.25
N LEU A 97 9.81 10.15 -4.98
CA LEU A 97 8.61 9.69 -5.66
C LEU A 97 7.87 10.89 -6.21
N ASP A 98 7.48 10.81 -7.48
CA ASP A 98 6.71 11.85 -8.16
C ASP A 98 5.22 11.77 -7.80
N ALA A 99 4.74 10.59 -7.40
CA ALA A 99 3.34 10.40 -6.99
C ALA A 99 3.13 9.30 -5.93
N LEU A 100 2.07 9.49 -5.13
CA LEU A 100 1.53 8.50 -4.19
C LEU A 100 0.08 8.19 -4.62
N LEU A 101 -0.13 7.00 -5.18
CA LEU A 101 -1.39 6.58 -5.78
C LEU A 101 -2.06 5.51 -4.92
N SER A 102 -3.14 5.89 -4.25
CA SER A 102 -4.00 4.97 -3.50
C SER A 102 -5.16 4.51 -4.38
N VAL A 103 -5.49 3.21 -4.33
CA VAL A 103 -6.73 2.71 -4.97
C VAL A 103 -8.01 3.19 -4.28
N GLU A 104 -7.89 3.70 -3.04
CA GLU A 104 -9.03 4.22 -2.28
C GLU A 104 -9.69 5.40 -3.01
N THR A 105 -8.92 6.17 -3.77
CA THR A 105 -9.45 7.25 -4.61
C THR A 105 -10.36 6.76 -5.74
N ALA A 106 -10.25 5.48 -6.13
CA ALA A 106 -11.15 4.82 -7.08
C ALA A 106 -12.24 3.97 -6.41
N GLY A 107 -12.23 3.85 -5.08
CA GLY A 107 -13.22 3.05 -4.33
C GLY A 107 -13.21 1.55 -4.60
N ARG A 108 -12.16 1.01 -5.26
CA ARG A 108 -12.02 -0.40 -5.61
C ARG A 108 -10.60 -0.88 -5.33
N PHE A 109 -10.43 -1.98 -4.58
CA PHE A 109 -9.11 -2.56 -4.31
C PHE A 109 -8.54 -3.31 -5.53
N LYS A 110 -7.20 -3.43 -5.61
CA LYS A 110 -6.55 -4.37 -6.55
C LYS A 110 -7.11 -5.80 -6.33
N PRO A 111 -7.27 -6.62 -7.38
CA PRO A 111 -6.72 -6.47 -8.74
C PRO A 111 -7.71 -5.90 -9.78
N SER A 112 -8.67 -5.05 -9.41
CA SER A 112 -9.61 -4.51 -10.42
C SER A 112 -8.89 -3.63 -11.47
N ASP A 113 -9.30 -3.74 -12.73
CA ASP A 113 -8.73 -2.95 -13.84
C ASP A 113 -8.84 -1.44 -13.58
N GLU A 114 -9.94 -1.01 -12.93
CA GLU A 114 -10.14 0.40 -12.58
C GLU A 114 -9.11 0.91 -11.57
N GLY A 115 -8.62 0.05 -10.68
CA GLY A 115 -7.57 0.41 -9.73
C GLY A 115 -6.26 0.74 -10.45
N TYR A 116 -5.89 -0.03 -11.47
CA TYR A 116 -4.67 0.20 -12.25
C TYR A 116 -4.77 1.42 -13.17
N ARG A 117 -5.98 1.76 -13.63
CA ARG A 117 -6.23 2.92 -14.49
C ARG A 117 -5.86 4.25 -13.83
N ILE A 118 -5.84 4.32 -12.50
CA ILE A 118 -5.33 5.49 -11.76
C ILE A 118 -3.89 5.83 -12.17
N VAL A 119 -3.06 4.81 -12.44
CA VAL A 119 -1.65 5.02 -12.79
C VAL A 119 -1.52 5.60 -14.20
N THR A 120 -2.22 5.04 -15.18
CA THR A 120 -2.21 5.55 -16.56
C THR A 120 -2.83 6.94 -16.65
N ASP A 121 -3.93 7.18 -15.94
CA ASP A 121 -4.62 8.48 -15.91
C ASP A 121 -3.73 9.56 -15.28
N HIS A 122 -2.98 9.25 -14.21
CA HIS A 122 -2.08 10.19 -13.56
C HIS A 122 -0.89 10.60 -14.45
N PHE A 123 -0.26 9.63 -15.13
CA PHE A 123 0.91 9.88 -15.97
C PHE A 123 0.57 10.24 -17.43
N GLY A 124 -0.70 10.13 -17.83
CA GLY A 124 -1.12 10.37 -19.21
C GLY A 124 -0.42 9.45 -20.21
N CYS A 125 -0.23 8.18 -19.85
CA CYS A 125 0.52 7.20 -20.65
C CYS A 125 -0.23 5.88 -20.83
N GLU A 126 0.15 5.12 -21.85
CA GLU A 126 -0.38 3.79 -22.11
C GLU A 126 0.18 2.77 -21.12
N ALA A 127 -0.58 1.72 -20.79
CA ALA A 127 -0.15 0.67 -19.87
C ALA A 127 1.18 0.01 -20.29
N ALA A 128 1.45 -0.12 -21.59
CA ALA A 128 2.70 -0.64 -22.13
C ALA A 128 3.94 0.22 -21.83
N GLN A 129 3.76 1.46 -21.39
CA GLN A 129 4.83 2.37 -21.00
C GLN A 129 5.14 2.30 -19.49
N ILE A 130 4.37 1.51 -18.72
CA ILE A 130 4.52 1.36 -17.27
C ILE A 130 5.29 0.08 -16.96
N THR A 131 6.36 0.19 -16.17
CA THR A 131 6.99 -0.96 -15.53
C THR A 131 6.40 -1.12 -14.12
N PHE A 132 5.55 -2.13 -13.93
CA PHE A 132 4.97 -2.44 -12.62
C PHE A 132 5.85 -3.43 -11.84
N VAL A 133 6.18 -3.10 -10.60
CA VAL A 133 7.03 -3.93 -9.72
C VAL A 133 6.25 -4.30 -8.45
N SER A 134 6.17 -5.59 -8.13
CA SER A 134 5.51 -6.11 -6.94
C SER A 134 6.25 -7.33 -6.40
N SER A 135 6.36 -7.42 -5.08
CA SER A 135 6.83 -8.61 -4.36
C SER A 135 5.70 -9.50 -3.86
N ASN A 136 4.43 -9.08 -4.00
CA ASN A 136 3.30 -9.95 -3.74
C ASN A 136 3.23 -10.98 -4.88
N THR A 137 3.31 -12.26 -4.54
CA THR A 137 3.11 -13.37 -5.48
C THR A 137 1.67 -13.39 -5.96
N CYS A 138 1.48 -13.55 -7.27
CA CYS A 138 0.19 -13.78 -7.90
C CYS A 138 -0.43 -15.10 -7.47
#